data_AF-W8F496-F1
#
_entry.id   AF-W8F496-F1
#
_cell.length_a   1.000
_cell.length_b   1.000
_cell.length_c   1.000
_cell.angle_alpha   90.00
_cell.angle_beta   90.00
_cell.angle_gamma   90.00
#
_symmetry.space_group_name_H-M   'P 1'
#
loop_
_entity.id
_entity.type
_entity.pdbx_description
1 polymer ?
#
loop_
_entity_poly.entity_id
_entity_poly.type
_entity_poly.pdbx_seq_one_letter_code
_entity_poly.pdbx_strand_id
1 'polypeptide(L)'
;MSASSSTHSAGRSLAVLLAAGALLWTWWQIPNWYRLGAVDARQLTALVQLWQQPWLLALWVTGANAVVLYRATLPLALPSSPGSLLDTGRLLPGLVFWLCVGFHLLSLAGLVLLATGWLTLQPLWPR
;
A
#
# COMPACT_ATOMS: atom_id res chain seq x y z
N MET A 1 -3.53 32.80 19.70
CA MET A 1 -3.94 31.70 18.81
C MET A 1 -2.73 30.81 18.58
N SER A 2 -2.56 29.74 19.35
CA SER A 2 -1.49 28.78 19.09
C SER A 2 -1.92 27.92 17.91
N ALA A 3 -1.15 27.97 16.82
CA ALA A 3 -1.27 26.98 15.77
C ALA A 3 -0.95 25.63 16.40
N SER A 4 -1.92 24.72 16.44
CA SER A 4 -1.71 23.32 16.74
C SER A 4 -0.82 22.73 15.65
N SER A 5 0.50 22.86 15.81
CA SER A 5 1.47 22.15 15.00
C SER A 5 1.11 20.68 15.11
N SER A 6 0.61 20.08 14.03
CA SER A 6 0.19 18.69 14.03
C SER A 6 1.43 17.81 14.18
N THR A 7 1.80 17.57 15.43
CA THR A 7 2.93 16.77 15.87
C THR A 7 2.81 15.40 15.20
N HIS A 8 3.64 15.15 14.19
CA HIS A 8 3.80 13.81 13.63
C HIS A 8 4.23 12.87 14.77
N SER A 9 3.75 11.63 14.78
CA SER A 9 4.06 10.68 15.84
C SER A 9 4.10 9.25 15.29
N ALA A 10 4.78 8.35 15.98
CA ALA A 10 4.84 6.93 15.61
C ALA A 10 3.44 6.29 15.54
N GLY A 11 2.52 6.67 16.43
CA GLY A 11 1.14 6.19 16.40
C GLY A 11 0.38 6.62 15.15
N ARG A 12 0.56 7.87 14.69
CA ARG A 12 -0.03 8.34 13.43
C ARG A 12 0.54 7.62 12.22
N SER A 13 1.85 7.40 12.21
CA SER A 13 2.53 6.69 11.13
C SER A 13 2.07 5.23 11.04
N LEU A 14 1.89 4.57 12.18
CA LEU A 14 1.30 3.24 12.26
C LEU A 14 -0.15 3.23 11.75
N ALA A 15 -0.97 4.21 12.15
CA ALA A 15 -2.35 4.32 11.67
C ALA A 15 -2.42 4.49 10.15
N VAL A 16 -1.53 5.29 9.56
CA VAL A 16 -1.41 5.45 8.09
C VAL A 16 -1.05 4.12 7.44
N LEU A 17 -0.05 3.41 7.97
CA LEU A 17 0.36 2.11 7.44
C LEU A 17 -0.77 1.09 7.50
N LEU A 18 -1.47 1.01 8.64
CA LEU A 18 -2.62 0.13 8.82
C LEU A 18 -3.78 0.50 7.90
N ALA A 19 -4.09 1.78 7.73
CA ALA A 19 -5.13 2.25 6.82
C ALA A 19 -4.80 1.90 5.36
N ALA A 20 -3.55 2.11 4.93
CA ALA A 20 -3.10 1.73 3.59
C ALA A 20 -3.20 0.21 3.39
N GLY A 21 -2.76 -0.58 4.37
CA GLY A 21 -2.88 -2.05 4.34
C GLY A 21 -4.34 -2.51 4.29
N ALA A 22 -5.21 -1.91 5.11
CA ALA A 22 -6.64 -2.21 5.12
C ALA A 22 -7.30 -1.88 3.78
N LEU A 23 -6.99 -0.74 3.16
CA LEU A 23 -7.51 -0.37 1.85
C LEU A 23 -7.09 -1.36 0.76
N LEU A 24 -5.80 -1.74 0.72
CA LEU A 24 -5.31 -2.74 -0.24
C LEU A 24 -5.96 -4.11 0.01
N TRP A 25 -6.14 -4.50 1.27
CA TRP A 25 -6.83 -5.73 1.63
C TRP A 25 -8.30 -5.69 1.20
N THR A 26 -9.03 -4.60 1.47
CA THR A 26 -10.41 -4.43 1.05
C THR A 26 -10.54 -4.47 -0.47
N TRP A 27 -9.65 -3.79 -1.19
CA TRP A 27 -9.57 -3.86 -2.65
C TRP A 27 -9.45 -5.30 -3.15
N TRP A 28 -8.63 -6.11 -2.48
CA TRP A 28 -8.46 -7.53 -2.79
C TRP A 28 -9.70 -8.39 -2.49
N GLN A 29 -10.50 -8.02 -1.48
CA GLN A 29 -11.69 -8.79 -1.09
C GLN A 29 -12.93 -8.52 -1.95
N ILE A 30 -13.04 -7.36 -2.59
CA ILE A 30 -14.24 -6.96 -3.34
C ILE A 30 -14.70 -8.02 -4.37
N PRO A 31 -13.82 -8.63 -5.18
CA PRO A 31 -14.21 -9.73 -6.07
C PRO A 31 -14.84 -10.93 -5.34
N ASN A 32 -14.35 -11.28 -4.14
CA ASN A 32 -14.91 -12.37 -3.34
C ASN A 32 -16.35 -12.08 -2.91
N TRP A 33 -16.63 -10.85 -2.51
CA TRP A 33 -17.99 -10.46 -2.11
C TRP A 33 -18.97 -10.52 -3.28
N TYR A 34 -18.55 -10.09 -4.47
CA TYR A 34 -19.38 -10.25 -5.68
C TYR A 34 -19.62 -11.73 -6.02
N ARG A 35 -18.63 -12.60 -5.83
CA ARG A 35 -18.80 -14.05 -6.06
C ARG A 35 -19.88 -14.69 -5.18
N LEU A 36 -20.04 -14.22 -3.94
CA LEU A 36 -21.03 -14.75 -3.01
C LEU A 36 -22.47 -14.38 -3.38
N GLY A 37 -22.69 -13.30 -4.13
CA GLY A 37 -24.02 -12.78 -4.46
C GLY A 37 -24.43 -12.91 -5.93
N ALA A 38 -23.55 -13.41 -6.80
CA ALA A 38 -23.80 -13.43 -8.23
C ALA A 38 -24.71 -14.60 -8.66
N VAL A 39 -25.76 -14.28 -9.41
CA VAL A 39 -26.67 -15.26 -10.05
C VAL A 39 -26.21 -15.59 -11.49
N ASP A 40 -25.51 -14.66 -12.15
CA ASP A 40 -24.96 -14.84 -13.49
C ASP A 40 -23.42 -14.85 -13.48
N ALA A 41 -22.87 -16.01 -13.85
CA ALA A 41 -21.43 -16.24 -13.90
C ALA A 41 -20.70 -15.42 -14.99
N ARG A 42 -21.38 -15.06 -16.09
CA ARG A 42 -20.74 -14.29 -17.19
C ARG A 42 -20.52 -12.84 -16.78
N GLN A 43 -21.54 -12.19 -16.23
CA GLN A 43 -21.43 -10.82 -15.72
C GLN A 43 -20.39 -10.72 -14.59
N LEU A 44 -20.39 -11.70 -13.68
CA LEU A 44 -19.40 -11.79 -12.61
C LEU A 44 -17.96 -11.92 -13.17
N THR A 45 -17.76 -12.77 -14.17
CA THR A 45 -16.42 -12.96 -14.78
C THR A 45 -15.91 -11.67 -15.42
N ALA A 46 -16.76 -10.96 -16.17
CA ALA A 46 -16.39 -9.68 -16.78
C ALA A 46 -16.05 -8.62 -15.73
N LEU A 47 -16.83 -8.53 -14.65
CA LEU A 47 -16.58 -7.59 -13.54
C LEU A 47 -15.24 -7.90 -12.84
N VAL A 48 -14.97 -9.18 -12.55
CA VAL A 48 -13.72 -9.61 -11.92
C VAL A 48 -12.52 -9.29 -12.81
N GLN A 49 -12.62 -9.53 -14.12
CA GLN A 49 -11.55 -9.19 -15.07
C GLN A 49 -11.28 -7.69 -15.15
N LEU A 50 -12.31 -6.85 -15.03
CA LEU A 50 -12.14 -5.40 -15.00
C LEU A 50 -11.50 -4.92 -13.68
N TRP A 51 -11.88 -5.53 -12.56
CA TRP A 51 -11.33 -5.20 -11.24
C TRP A 51 -9.87 -5.62 -11.08
N GLN A 52 -9.50 -6.78 -11.62
CA GLN A 52 -8.17 -7.38 -11.50
C GLN A 52 -7.22 -6.98 -12.63
N GLN A 53 -7.49 -5.86 -13.31
CA GLN A 53 -6.56 -5.32 -14.29
C GLN A 53 -5.20 -5.02 -13.63
N PRO A 54 -4.08 -5.49 -14.19
CA PRO A 54 -2.76 -5.38 -13.58
C PRO A 54 -2.34 -3.91 -13.42
N TRP A 55 -2.67 -3.05 -14.38
CA TRP A 55 -2.34 -1.63 -14.31
C TRP A 55 -3.11 -0.92 -13.19
N LEU A 56 -4.35 -1.33 -12.93
CA LEU A 56 -5.17 -0.77 -11.85
C LEU A 56 -4.62 -1.17 -10.48
N LEU A 57 -4.22 -2.43 -10.34
CA LEU A 57 -3.51 -2.92 -9.15
C LEU A 57 -2.18 -2.17 -8.96
N ALA A 58 -1.42 -1.97 -10.03
CA ALA A 58 -0.15 -1.24 -9.98
C ALA A 58 -0.36 0.20 -9.49
N LEU A 59 -1.33 0.92 -10.06
CA LEU A 59 -1.69 2.27 -9.62
C LEU A 59 -2.08 2.33 -8.14
N TRP A 60 -2.90 1.39 -7.67
CA TRP A 60 -3.32 1.33 -6.27
C TRP A 60 -2.16 1.09 -5.32
N VAL A 61 -1.29 0.13 -5.64
CA VAL A 61 -0.10 -0.17 -4.83
C VAL A 61 0.86 1.02 -4.84
N THR A 62 1.11 1.66 -5.99
CA THR A 62 1.95 2.85 -6.09
C THR A 62 1.38 4.01 -5.28
N GLY A 63 0.06 4.25 -5.35
CA GLY A 63 -0.62 5.28 -4.56
C GLY A 63 -0.49 5.03 -3.06
N ALA A 64 -0.73 3.81 -2.61
CA ALA A 64 -0.53 3.41 -1.21
C ALA A 64 0.91 3.61 -0.75
N ASN A 65 1.89 3.27 -1.61
CA ASN A 65 3.31 3.50 -1.33
C ASN A 65 3.64 4.99 -1.21
N ALA A 66 3.12 5.83 -2.09
CA ALA A 66 3.32 7.28 -1.98
C ALA A 66 2.73 7.82 -0.67
N VAL A 67 1.52 7.40 -0.29
CA VAL A 67 0.88 7.81 0.97
C VAL A 67 1.72 7.38 2.17
N VAL A 68 2.13 6.11 2.25
CA VAL A 68 2.96 5.61 3.35
C VAL A 68 4.30 6.33 3.39
N LEU A 69 4.95 6.56 2.25
CA LEU A 69 6.21 7.27 2.17
C LEU A 69 6.10 8.70 2.75
N TYR A 70 5.15 9.49 2.25
CA TYR A 70 5.03 10.90 2.61
C TYR A 70 4.39 11.14 3.98
N ARG A 71 3.50 10.25 4.44
CA ARG A 71 2.72 10.46 5.67
C ARG A 71 3.19 9.62 6.86
N ALA A 72 4.01 8.58 6.65
CA ALA A 72 4.54 7.72 7.70
C ALA A 72 6.07 7.59 7.66
N THR A 73 6.65 7.15 6.54
CA THR A 73 8.08 6.81 6.46
C THR A 73 8.99 8.02 6.58
N LEU A 74 8.79 9.07 5.76
CA LEU A 74 9.60 10.28 5.79
C LEU A 74 9.52 11.02 7.14
N PRO A 75 8.32 11.21 7.75
CA PRO A 75 8.23 11.79 9.09
C PRO A 75 9.02 11.02 10.15
N LEU A 76 9.10 9.69 10.07
CA LEU A 76 9.88 8.90 11.02
C LEU A 76 11.39 8.93 10.73
N ALA A 77 11.78 9.10 9.47
CA ALA A 77 13.18 9.13 9.04
C ALA A 77 13.86 10.49 9.28
N LEU A 78 13.09 11.59 9.21
CA LEU A 78 13.65 12.94 9.29
C LEU A 78 13.80 13.42 10.76
N PRO A 79 14.89 14.12 11.10
CA PRO A 79 15.16 14.64 12.46
C PRO A 79 14.19 15.73 12.91
N SER A 80 13.47 16.38 11.99
CA SER A 80 12.59 17.50 12.27
C SER A 80 11.21 17.10 12.83
N SER A 81 10.96 15.80 13.01
CA SER A 81 9.68 15.28 13.48
C SER A 81 9.77 14.79 14.92
N PRO A 82 8.88 15.23 15.82
CA PRO A 82 8.75 14.61 17.14
C PRO A 82 8.45 13.11 17.02
N GLY A 83 9.30 12.25 17.59
CA GLY A 83 9.20 10.81 17.40
C GLY A 83 9.91 10.27 16.17
N SER A 84 10.89 11.02 15.65
CA SER A 84 11.90 10.55 14.72
C SER A 84 12.70 9.38 15.30
N LEU A 85 13.27 8.53 14.45
CA LEU A 85 14.27 7.53 14.84
C LEU A 85 15.48 8.13 15.57
N LEU A 86 15.79 9.39 15.28
CA LEU A 86 16.92 10.12 15.84
C LEU A 86 16.65 10.62 17.27
N ASP A 87 15.40 10.56 17.74
CA ASP A 87 15.06 10.69 19.17
C ASP A 87 15.39 9.35 19.88
N THR A 88 16.69 9.07 19.99
CA THR A 88 17.27 7.82 20.46
C THR A 88 16.82 7.48 21.88
N GLY A 89 15.96 6.47 22.00
CA GLY A 89 15.49 5.92 23.28
C GLY A 89 14.14 5.20 23.20
N ARG A 90 13.40 5.32 22.10
CA ARG A 90 12.05 4.74 21.96
C ARG A 90 12.05 3.58 20.94
N LEU A 91 11.65 2.39 21.38
CA LEU A 91 11.54 1.19 20.53
C LEU A 91 10.44 1.29 19.47
N LEU A 92 9.32 1.96 19.80
CA LEU A 92 8.13 2.01 18.96
C LEU A 92 8.33 2.75 17.62
N PRO A 93 8.93 3.96 17.57
CA PRO A 93 9.26 4.61 16.29
C PRO A 93 10.16 3.77 15.39
N GLY A 94 11.15 3.09 15.99
CA GLY A 94 12.03 2.11 15.34
C GLY A 94 11.26 1.02 14.61
N LEU A 95 10.40 0.34 15.36
CA LEU A 95 9.56 -0.74 14.83
C LEU A 95 8.65 -0.25 13.69
N VAL A 96 7.95 0.86 13.88
CA VAL A 96 7.00 1.40 12.89
C VAL A 96 7.72 1.80 11.60
N PHE A 97 8.91 2.39 11.70
CA PHE A 97 9.71 2.69 10.53
C PHE A 97 10.07 1.43 9.73
N TRP A 98 10.58 0.39 10.41
CA TRP A 98 10.92 -0.86 9.74
C TRP A 98 9.72 -1.58 9.13
N LEU A 99 8.54 -1.47 9.75
CA LEU A 99 7.29 -1.94 9.15
C LEU A 99 6.96 -1.19 7.85
N CYS A 100 7.17 0.13 7.82
CA CYS A 100 6.99 0.92 6.60
C CYS A 100 8.01 0.52 5.51
N VAL A 101 9.28 0.31 5.88
CA VAL A 101 10.30 -0.19 4.94
C VAL A 101 9.90 -1.56 4.38
N GLY A 102 9.47 -2.49 5.24
CA GLY A 102 8.99 -3.80 4.82
C GLY A 102 7.80 -3.70 3.87
N PHE A 103 6.85 -2.81 4.14
CA PHE A 103 5.72 -2.53 3.26
C PHE A 103 6.17 -2.06 1.86
N HIS A 104 7.13 -1.14 1.79
CA HIS A 104 7.67 -0.67 0.51
C HIS A 104 8.36 -1.79 -0.28
N LEU A 105 9.18 -2.59 0.38
CA LEU A 105 9.91 -3.70 -0.25
C LEU A 105 8.96 -4.80 -0.76
N LEU A 106 7.97 -5.19 0.05
CA LEU A 106 6.95 -6.16 -0.36
C LEU A 106 6.11 -5.64 -1.52
N SER A 107 5.74 -4.35 -1.49
CA SER A 107 5.01 -3.72 -2.59
C SER A 107 5.82 -3.72 -3.88
N LEU A 108 7.10 -3.37 -3.81
CA LEU A 108 8.00 -3.37 -4.96
C LEU A 108 8.15 -4.79 -5.52
N ALA A 109 8.39 -5.79 -4.66
CA ALA A 109 8.46 -7.18 -5.07
C ALA A 109 7.16 -7.63 -5.76
N GLY A 110 6.01 -7.27 -5.19
CA GLY A 110 4.70 -7.56 -5.79
C GLY A 110 4.52 -6.91 -7.17
N LEU A 111 4.93 -5.65 -7.34
CA LEU A 111 4.87 -4.96 -8.64
C LEU A 111 5.81 -5.61 -9.67
N VAL A 112 7.01 -6.01 -9.26
CA VAL A 112 7.96 -6.73 -10.14
C VAL A 112 7.35 -8.06 -10.59
N LEU A 113 6.79 -8.84 -9.67
CA LEU A 113 6.12 -10.11 -9.99
C LEU A 113 4.91 -9.91 -10.91
N LEU A 114 4.14 -8.85 -10.68
CA LEU A 114 3.01 -8.50 -11.53
C LEU A 114 3.47 -8.15 -12.95
N ALA A 115 4.52 -7.33 -13.06
CA ALA A 115 5.07 -6.93 -14.35
C ALA A 115 5.66 -8.12 -15.12
N THR A 116 6.44 -8.98 -14.46
CA THR A 116 7.02 -10.17 -15.11
C THR A 116 5.95 -11.18 -15.51
N GLY A 117 4.95 -11.41 -14.65
CA GLY A 117 3.79 -12.25 -14.97
C GLY A 117 3.01 -11.71 -16.16
N TRP A 118 2.78 -10.40 -16.21
CA TRP A 118 2.08 -9.76 -17.33
C TRP A 118 2.86 -9.85 -18.64
N LEU A 119 4.16 -9.55 -18.63
CA LEU A 119 5.02 -9.68 -19.81
C LEU A 119 5.10 -11.10 -20.35
N THR A 120 4.98 -12.11 -19.47
CA THR A 120 4.93 -13.52 -19.87
C THR A 120 3.64 -13.85 -20.62
N LEU A 121 2.51 -13.25 -20.20
CA LEU A 121 1.20 -13.44 -20.82
C LEU A 121 1.02 -12.58 -22.09
N GLN A 122 1.62 -11.39 -22.12
CA GLN A 122 1.55 -10.43 -23.19
C GLN A 122 2.97 -9.96 -23.57
N PRO A 123 3.70 -10.75 -24.37
CA PRO A 123 5.05 -10.39 -24.77
C PRO A 123 5.05 -9.12 -25.61
N LEU A 124 5.99 -8.23 -25.34
CA LEU A 124 6.14 -6.95 -26.05
C LEU A 124 6.59 -7.11 -27.50
N TRP A 125 7.10 -8.29 -27.87
CA TRP A 125 7.52 -8.62 -29.23
C TRP A 125 6.95 -9.98 -29.62
N PRO A 126 6.36 -10.12 -30.82
CA PRO A 126 6.00 -11.43 -31.35
C PRO A 126 7.28 -12.22 -31.63
N ARG A 127 7.34 -13.47 -31.16
CA ARG A 127 8.43 -14.41 -31.49
C ARG A 127 8.35 -14.84 -32.95
#